data_AF-A0A1E9J453-F1
#
_entry.id   AF-A0A1E9J453-F1
#
_cell.length_a   1.000
_cell.length_b   1.000
_cell.length_c   1.000
_cell.angle_alpha   90.00
_cell.angle_beta   90.00
_cell.angle_gamma   90.00
#
_symmetry.space_group_name_H-M   'P 1'
#
loop_
_entity.id
_entity.type
_entity.pdbx_description
1 polymer ?
#
loop_
_entity_poly.entity_id
_entity_poly.type
_entity_poly.pdbx_seq_one_letter_code
_entity_poly.pdbx_strand_id
1 'polypeptide(L)'
;MERTVKNELEQGLINSMVKVHSLLRESFMTRKKASFKVKVPEFKYSELMHHGELRLALKCLKWNYRELLRYLKNENYSPLLKIVFLYNHQNCIPVILNITIEEFLESDLFVGREILSIKNI
;
A
#
# COMPACT_ATOMS: atom_id res chain seq x y z
N MET A 1 2.59 -4.70 9.85
CA MET A 1 3.33 -3.66 10.58
C MET A 1 2.54 -2.35 10.56
N GLU A 2 2.36 -1.69 11.71
CA GLU A 2 1.76 -0.35 11.76
C GLU A 2 2.85 0.72 11.56
N ARG A 3 2.67 1.59 10.57
CA ARG A 3 3.62 2.67 10.27
C ARG A 3 3.23 3.92 11.07
N THR A 4 4.05 4.27 12.05
CA THR A 4 3.86 5.47 12.89
C THR A 4 4.90 6.55 12.59
N VAL A 5 4.47 7.79 12.35
CA VAL A 5 5.30 8.99 12.19
C VAL A 5 4.89 10.06 13.22
N LYS A 6 5.83 10.92 13.60
CA LYS A 6 5.57 12.00 14.59
C LYS A 6 4.68 13.12 14.05
N ASN A 7 4.70 13.36 12.74
CA ASN A 7 3.90 14.41 12.12
C ASN A 7 2.46 13.92 11.98
N GLU A 8 1.52 14.57 12.68
CA GLU A 8 0.11 14.16 12.73
C GLU A 8 -0.58 14.22 11.36
N LEU A 9 -0.24 15.20 10.53
CA LEU A 9 -0.78 15.33 9.17
C LEU A 9 -0.36 14.13 8.31
N GLU A 10 0.93 13.78 8.37
CA GLU A 10 1.46 12.62 7.66
C GLU A 10 0.90 11.32 8.20
N GLN A 11 0.71 11.20 9.51
CA GLN A 11 0.04 10.04 10.09
C GLN A 11 -1.40 9.93 9.58
N GLY A 12 -2.12 11.05 9.48
CA GLY A 12 -3.45 11.10 8.87
C GLY A 12 -3.44 10.61 7.41
N LEU A 13 -2.48 11.04 6.61
CA LEU A 13 -2.31 10.58 5.23
C LEU A 13 -1.99 9.08 5.15
N ILE A 14 -1.08 8.59 6.00
CA ILE A 14 -0.72 7.17 6.10
C ILE A 14 -1.96 6.33 6.46
N ASN A 15 -2.74 6.77 7.45
CA ASN A 15 -3.97 6.09 7.86
C ASN A 15 -4.98 6.01 6.71
N SER A 16 -5.15 7.10 5.94
CA SER A 16 -5.98 7.10 4.74
C SER A 16 -5.46 6.11 3.69
N MET A 17 -4.15 6.07 3.44
CA MET A 17 -3.54 5.14 2.48
C MET A 17 -3.69 3.67 2.90
N VAL A 18 -3.48 3.35 4.18
CA VAL A 18 -3.70 2.02 4.74
C VAL A 18 -5.17 1.60 4.61
N LYS A 19 -6.12 2.53 4.82
CA LYS A 19 -7.54 2.26 4.60
C LYS A 19 -7.85 1.93 3.14
N VAL A 20 -7.25 2.64 2.18
CA VAL A 20 -7.38 2.32 0.75
C VAL A 20 -6.80 0.92 0.45
N HIS A 21 -5.65 0.57 1.02
CA HIS A 21 -5.06 -0.77 0.88
C HIS A 21 -5.99 -1.88 1.37
N SER A 22 -6.60 -1.70 2.54
CA SER A 22 -7.57 -2.64 3.09
C SER A 22 -8.79 -2.84 2.17
N LEU A 23 -9.34 -1.74 1.63
CA LEU A 23 -10.45 -1.80 0.67
C LEU A 23 -10.05 -2.49 -0.66
N LEU A 24 -8.79 -2.34 -1.09
CA LEU A 24 -8.25 -3.08 -2.23
C LEU A 24 -8.17 -4.57 -1.92
N ARG A 25 -7.63 -4.98 -0.76
CA ARG A 25 -7.60 -6.38 -0.33
C ARG A 25 -8.99 -6.99 -0.34
N GLU A 26 -9.97 -6.31 0.26
CA GLU A 26 -11.38 -6.75 0.24
C GLU A 26 -11.92 -6.90 -1.20
N SER A 27 -11.60 -5.94 -2.07
CA SER A 27 -12.01 -5.99 -3.48
C SER A 27 -11.43 -7.18 -4.23
N PHE A 28 -10.16 -7.52 -4.00
CA PHE A 28 -9.51 -8.69 -4.59
C PHE A 28 -10.11 -9.99 -4.07
N MET A 29 -10.36 -10.11 -2.76
CA MET A 29 -10.98 -11.29 -2.15
C MET A 29 -12.40 -11.52 -2.65
N THR A 30 -13.21 -10.46 -2.68
CA THR A 30 -14.63 -10.55 -3.06
C THR A 30 -14.86 -10.50 -4.56
N ARG A 31 -13.80 -10.22 -5.34
CA ARG A 31 -13.84 -9.96 -6.78
C ARG A 31 -14.90 -8.92 -7.15
N LYS A 32 -14.99 -7.86 -6.34
CA LYS A 32 -15.91 -6.73 -6.53
C LYS A 32 -15.17 -5.41 -6.40
N LYS A 33 -15.69 -4.36 -7.02
CA LYS A 33 -15.12 -3.03 -6.89
C LYS A 33 -15.55 -2.40 -5.56
N ALA A 34 -14.62 -2.14 -4.65
CA ALA A 34 -14.92 -1.36 -3.45
C ALA A 34 -15.24 0.10 -3.77
N SER A 35 -16.06 0.70 -2.91
CA SER A 35 -16.27 2.15 -2.85
C SER A 35 -15.15 2.77 -2.03
N PHE A 36 -14.21 3.45 -2.70
CA PHE A 36 -13.06 4.10 -2.05
C PHE A 36 -13.42 5.43 -1.39
N LYS A 37 -14.44 5.45 -0.53
CA LYS A 37 -14.80 6.63 0.26
C LYS A 37 -13.86 6.74 1.47
N VAL A 38 -12.68 7.31 1.23
CA VAL A 38 -11.67 7.57 2.27
C VAL A 38 -11.52 9.07 2.45
N LYS A 39 -11.66 9.54 3.69
CA LYS A 39 -11.34 10.93 4.04
C LYS A 39 -9.83 11.11 3.97
N VAL A 40 -9.37 12.11 3.24
CA VAL A 40 -7.96 12.47 3.11
C VAL A 40 -7.81 13.87 3.69
N PRO A 41 -6.91 14.09 4.66
CA PRO A 41 -6.66 15.43 5.19
C PRO A 41 -6.14 16.35 4.08
N GLU A 42 -6.51 17.63 4.13
CA GLU A 42 -5.93 18.65 3.25
C GLU A 42 -4.48 18.93 3.68
N PHE A 43 -3.59 19.15 2.71
CA PHE A 43 -2.19 19.42 2.97
C PHE A 43 -1.56 20.24 1.83
N LYS A 44 -0.48 20.94 2.17
CA LYS A 44 0.49 21.52 1.25
C LYS A 44 1.75 20.66 1.24
N TYR A 45 2.43 20.60 0.10
CA TYR A 45 3.67 19.81 -0.02
C TYR A 45 4.77 20.22 0.97
N SER A 46 4.83 21.49 1.35
CA SER A 46 5.80 22.01 2.32
C SER A 46 5.59 21.48 3.74
N GLU A 47 4.43 20.91 4.05
CA GLU A 47 4.09 20.39 5.39
C GLU A 47 4.51 18.91 5.58
N LEU A 48 4.98 18.27 4.50
CA LEU A 48 5.33 16.85 4.46
C LEU A 48 6.85 16.65 4.61
N MET A 49 7.27 16.02 5.70
CA MET A 49 8.67 15.66 5.95
C MET A 49 9.10 14.38 5.19
N HIS A 50 8.18 13.43 5.02
CA HIS A 50 8.39 12.11 4.41
C HIS A 50 7.72 11.99 3.04
N HIS A 51 7.71 13.07 2.25
CA HIS A 51 7.05 13.13 0.94
C HIS A 51 7.48 12.00 -0.02
N GLY A 52 8.73 11.53 0.05
CA GLY A 52 9.22 10.41 -0.75
C GLY A 52 8.47 9.10 -0.48
N GLU A 53 8.28 8.78 0.80
CA GLU A 53 7.55 7.59 1.27
C GLU A 53 6.08 7.65 0.87
N LEU A 54 5.42 8.76 1.19
CA LEU A 54 4.01 9.00 0.85
C LEU A 54 3.77 8.91 -0.65
N ARG A 55 4.70 9.44 -1.46
CA ARG A 55 4.63 9.36 -2.93
C ARG A 55 4.73 7.93 -3.43
N LEU A 56 5.59 7.10 -2.85
CA LEU A 56 5.71 5.69 -3.24
C LEU A 56 4.48 4.88 -2.83
N ALA A 57 3.99 5.06 -1.61
CA ALA A 57 2.76 4.42 -1.15
C ALA A 57 1.58 4.75 -2.08
N LEU A 58 1.41 6.01 -2.45
CA LEU A 58 0.38 6.42 -3.41
C LEU A 58 0.56 5.77 -4.79
N LYS A 59 1.80 5.62 -5.27
CA LYS A 59 2.09 4.92 -6.53
C LYS A 59 1.70 3.44 -6.46
N CYS A 60 1.98 2.76 -5.35
CA CYS A 60 1.56 1.37 -5.13
C CYS A 60 0.04 1.24 -5.17
N LEU A 61 -0.68 2.06 -4.42
CA LEU A 61 -2.15 2.04 -4.39
C LEU A 61 -2.78 2.30 -5.76
N LYS A 62 -2.28 3.30 -6.50
CA LYS A 62 -2.74 3.59 -7.87
C LYS A 62 -2.50 2.42 -8.82
N TRP A 63 -1.34 1.76 -8.70
CA TRP A 63 -1.03 0.58 -9.49
C TRP A 63 -2.00 -0.56 -9.17
N ASN A 64 -2.13 -0.91 -7.88
CA ASN A 64 -2.97 -2.02 -7.45
C ASN A 64 -4.44 -1.83 -7.81
N TYR A 65 -4.95 -0.59 -7.77
CA TYR A 65 -6.30 -0.31 -8.25
C TYR A 65 -6.43 -0.55 -9.76
N ARG A 66 -5.44 -0.20 -10.59
CA ARG A 66 -5.47 -0.51 -12.02
C ARG A 66 -5.44 -2.02 -12.27
N GLU A 67 -4.65 -2.75 -11.50
CA GLU A 67 -4.59 -4.21 -11.56
C GLU A 67 -5.92 -4.85 -11.14
N LEU A 68 -6.57 -4.33 -10.10
CA LEU A 68 -7.93 -4.74 -9.71
C LEU A 68 -8.90 -4.60 -10.89
N LEU A 69 -8.90 -3.45 -11.58
CA LEU A 69 -9.78 -3.24 -12.72
C LEU A 69 -9.55 -4.24 -13.87
N ARG A 70 -8.33 -4.77 -14.03
CA ARG A 70 -8.03 -5.84 -14.98
C ARG A 70 -8.48 -7.19 -14.46
N TYR A 71 -8.19 -7.48 -13.19
CA TYR A 71 -8.57 -8.69 -12.50
C TYR A 71 -10.09 -8.94 -12.47
N LEU A 72 -10.88 -7.86 -12.37
CA LEU A 72 -12.34 -7.91 -12.42
C LEU A 72 -12.88 -8.20 -13.83
N LYS A 73 -12.10 -7.95 -14.89
CA LYS A 73 -12.54 -8.12 -16.29
C LYS A 73 -12.16 -9.47 -16.89
N ASN A 74 -11.15 -10.12 -16.36
CA ASN A 74 -10.60 -11.35 -16.92
C ASN A 74 -10.41 -12.39 -15.82
N GLU A 75 -11.10 -13.51 -15.97
CA GLU A 75 -11.11 -14.57 -14.96
C GLU A 75 -9.74 -15.23 -14.75
N ASN A 76 -8.94 -15.31 -15.81
CA ASN A 76 -7.62 -15.96 -15.83
C ASN A 76 -6.45 -14.99 -15.62
N TYR A 77 -6.73 -13.74 -15.24
CA TYR A 77 -5.69 -12.77 -14.97
C TYR A 77 -5.09 -12.95 -13.58
N SER A 78 -3.77 -13.09 -13.50
CA SER A 78 -3.04 -13.05 -12.22
C SER A 78 -2.36 -11.67 -12.07
N PRO A 79 -2.81 -10.82 -11.13
CA PRO A 79 -2.26 -9.48 -10.97
C PRO A 79 -0.91 -9.52 -10.25
N LEU A 80 0.02 -8.66 -10.68
CA LEU A 80 1.26 -8.39 -9.94
C LEU A 80 1.10 -7.08 -9.18
N LEU A 81 1.04 -7.19 -7.86
CA LEU A 81 0.68 -6.10 -6.95
C LEU A 81 1.92 -5.51 -6.28
N LYS A 82 1.74 -4.35 -5.64
CA LYS A 82 2.84 -3.56 -5.08
C LYS A 82 2.59 -3.15 -3.63
N ILE A 83 3.62 -3.25 -2.82
CA ILE A 83 3.65 -2.73 -1.44
C ILE A 83 4.94 -1.93 -1.20
N VAL A 84 4.99 -1.21 -0.08
CA VAL A 84 6.15 -0.41 0.31
C VAL A 84 6.96 -1.16 1.36
N PHE A 85 8.23 -1.43 1.05
CA PHE A 85 9.17 -2.03 1.99
C PHE A 85 10.06 -0.96 2.65
N LEU A 86 10.19 -1.08 3.97
CA LEU A 86 10.96 -0.20 4.83
C LEU A 86 12.06 -1.03 5.50
N TYR A 87 13.31 -0.88 5.03
CA TYR A 87 14.44 -1.73 5.45
C TYR A 87 14.85 -1.57 6.94
N ASN A 88 14.47 -0.48 7.60
CA ASN A 88 14.68 -0.20 9.03
C ASN A 88 13.83 1.02 9.47
N HIS A 89 13.34 1.03 10.71
CA HIS A 89 12.33 1.98 11.19
C HIS A 89 12.77 3.44 11.28
N GLN A 90 14.08 3.73 11.30
CA GLN A 90 14.58 5.05 11.65
C GLN A 90 15.11 5.89 10.49
N ASN A 91 15.57 5.32 9.37
CA ASN A 91 16.24 6.08 8.29
C ASN A 91 16.26 5.38 6.92
N CYS A 92 15.34 4.45 6.65
CA CYS A 92 15.44 3.69 5.40
C CYS A 92 14.75 4.35 4.22
N ILE A 93 15.41 4.24 3.05
CA ILE A 93 14.87 4.62 1.76
C ILE A 93 13.72 3.64 1.45
N PRO A 94 12.47 4.11 1.37
CA PRO A 94 11.34 3.27 1.01
C PRO A 94 11.52 2.74 -0.42
N VAL A 95 11.25 1.44 -0.62
CA VAL A 95 11.30 0.80 -1.94
C VAL A 95 10.00 0.08 -2.24
N ILE A 96 9.70 -0.08 -3.53
CA ILE A 96 8.52 -0.82 -3.98
C ILE A 96 8.89 -2.29 -4.11
N LEU A 97 8.12 -3.17 -3.50
CA LEU A 97 8.16 -4.60 -3.77
C LEU A 97 6.99 -4.99 -4.68
N ASN A 98 7.28 -5.83 -5.67
CA ASN A 98 6.25 -6.54 -6.41
C ASN A 98 5.95 -7.85 -5.67
N ILE A 99 4.67 -8.16 -5.54
CA ILE A 99 4.16 -9.32 -4.82
C ILE A 99 2.97 -9.95 -5.57
N THR A 100 2.73 -11.23 -5.36
CA THR A 100 1.57 -11.93 -5.92
C THR A 100 0.28 -11.50 -5.23
N ILE A 101 -0.87 -11.98 -5.74
CA ILE A 101 -2.15 -11.74 -5.10
C ILE A 101 -2.22 -12.40 -3.72
N GLU A 102 -1.71 -13.63 -3.57
CA GLU A 102 -1.68 -14.37 -2.31
C GLU A 102 -0.87 -13.60 -1.26
N GLU A 103 0.35 -13.18 -1.60
CA GLU A 103 1.20 -12.37 -0.73
C GLU A 103 0.52 -11.04 -0.38
N PHE A 104 -0.14 -10.39 -1.34
CA PHE A 104 -0.84 -9.12 -1.12
C PHE A 104 -2.02 -9.27 -0.15
N LEU A 105 -2.75 -10.37 -0.22
CA LEU A 105 -3.88 -10.64 0.66
C LEU A 105 -3.46 -10.85 2.11
N GLU A 106 -2.19 -11.14 2.38
CA GLU A 106 -1.62 -11.31 3.71
C GLU A 106 -0.78 -10.10 4.16
N SER A 107 -0.44 -9.21 3.23
CA SER A 107 0.47 -8.08 3.49
C SER A 107 -0.25 -6.79 3.92
N ASP A 108 0.45 -5.99 4.71
CA ASP A 108 0.14 -4.59 4.92
C ASP A 108 0.70 -3.70 3.80
N LEU A 109 0.26 -2.45 3.73
CA LEU A 109 0.79 -1.49 2.73
C LEU A 109 2.27 -1.19 2.96
N PHE A 110 2.67 -1.08 4.22
CA PHE A 110 4.03 -0.84 4.66
C PHE A 110 4.54 -2.09 5.38
N VAL A 111 5.67 -2.61 4.94
CA VAL A 111 6.23 -3.86 5.45
C VAL A 111 7.70 -3.68 5.81
N GLY A 112 8.13 -4.32 6.88
CA GLY A 112 9.51 -4.36 7.32
C GLY A 112 10.23 -5.62 6.88
N ARG A 113 11.37 -5.91 7.53
CA ARG A 113 12.24 -7.06 7.24
C ARG A 113 11.54 -8.41 7.42
N GLU A 114 10.42 -8.49 8.13
CA GLU A 114 9.62 -9.70 8.33
C GLU A 114 9.19 -10.38 7.02
N ILE A 115 9.11 -9.65 5.90
CA ILE A 115 8.80 -10.24 4.59
C ILE A 115 10.02 -10.89 3.91
N LEU A 116 11.26 -10.51 4.27
CA LEU A 116 12.45 -11.17 3.70
C LEU A 116 12.56 -12.63 4.15
N SER A 117 12.01 -12.98 5.31
CA SER A 117 11.90 -14.37 5.77
C SER A 117 10.91 -15.21 4.94
N ILE A 118 9.90 -14.59 4.32
CA ILE A 118 8.90 -15.30 3.49
C ILE A 118 9.51 -15.71 2.14
N LYS A 119 10.50 -14.95 1.64
CA LYS A 119 11.21 -15.26 0.38
C LYS A 119 12.30 -16.33 0.49
N ASN A 120 12.56 -16.88 1.68
CA ASN A 120 13.55 -17.92 1.92
C ASN A 120 12.90 -19.31 2.08
N ILE A 121 11.98 -19.68 1.19
CA ILE A 121 11.43 -21.04 1.05
C ILE A 121 11.74 -21.56 -0.35
#